data_AF-L7N0S9-F1
#
_entry.id   AF-L7N0S9-F1
#
_cell.length_a   1.000
_cell.length_b   1.000
_cell.length_c   1.000
_cell.angle_alpha   90.00
_cell.angle_beta   90.00
_cell.angle_gamma   90.00
#
_symmetry.space_group_name_H-M   'P 1'
#
loop_
_entity.id
_entity.type
_entity.pdbx_description
1 polymer ?
#
loop_
_entity_poly.entity_id
_entity_poly.type
_entity_poly.pdbx_seq_one_letter_code
_entity_poly.pdbx_strand_id
1 'polypeptide(L)'
;MVYLSWSVPGSVEIASGMPNPETVPFSSATFKCKDGTELHVDEDTMRKITPYQRTRGMDDLLKWISVIHKEFHNPPKMGAAKDGSQWGASVCPGSLGGMDFLFQAIMEENDVVLLDEFAFGGTKKLVHKMNSIYLGVPMDGEGLVPEKLRDILNRWEELSAPIANGRKMNKPKVLVTTPVGQNPTGVNTTRERKQEIYKIAQEYDLLIVEDDPYYYLQY
;
A
#
# COMPACT_ATOMS: atom_id res chain seq x y z
N MET A 1 -39.02 -1.78 -5.12
CA MET A 1 -37.60 -1.75 -4.73
C MET A 1 -37.16 -0.30 -4.81
N VAL A 2 -37.61 0.50 -3.84
CA VAL A 2 -37.50 1.96 -3.86
C VAL A 2 -37.18 2.38 -2.44
N TYR A 3 -36.14 3.19 -2.24
CA TYR A 3 -35.71 3.65 -0.92
C TYR A 3 -35.45 5.17 -0.97
N LEU A 4 -35.45 5.81 0.20
CA LEU A 4 -35.21 7.26 0.29
C LEU A 4 -33.75 7.57 -0.06
N SER A 5 -33.54 8.61 -0.86
CA SER A 5 -32.19 9.02 -1.25
C SER A 5 -31.37 9.47 -0.04
N TRP A 6 -30.09 9.10 -0.05
CA TRP A 6 -29.12 9.49 0.97
C TRP A 6 -28.58 10.91 0.76
N SER A 7 -28.69 11.46 -0.47
CA SER A 7 -28.11 12.76 -0.83
C SER A 7 -29.13 13.91 -0.76
N VAL A 8 -30.40 13.62 -1.03
CA VAL A 8 -31.49 14.62 -0.99
C VAL A 8 -32.61 14.13 -0.06
N PRO A 9 -32.73 14.70 1.14
CA PRO A 9 -33.74 14.31 2.12
C PRO A 9 -35.16 14.34 1.53
N GLY A 10 -35.93 13.28 1.79
CA GLY A 10 -37.33 13.16 1.33
C GLY A 10 -37.50 12.82 -0.15
N SER A 11 -36.42 12.73 -0.92
CA SER A 11 -36.49 12.25 -2.30
C SER A 11 -36.39 10.73 -2.36
N VAL A 12 -36.86 10.18 -3.47
CA VAL A 12 -36.85 8.76 -3.76
C VAL A 12 -35.74 8.45 -4.75
N GLU A 13 -34.88 7.48 -4.43
CA GLU A 13 -33.76 7.08 -5.28
C GLU A 13 -34.18 6.00 -6.28
N ILE A 14 -34.04 6.30 -7.58
CA ILE A 14 -34.32 5.37 -8.69
C ILE A 14 -33.17 5.27 -9.70
N ALA A 15 -32.03 5.94 -9.44
CA ALA A 15 -30.91 5.95 -10.38
C ALA A 15 -29.86 4.88 -10.05
N SER A 16 -29.62 4.58 -8.77
CA SER A 16 -28.60 3.61 -8.37
C SER A 16 -29.16 2.19 -8.17
N GLY A 17 -28.39 1.19 -8.58
CA GLY A 17 -28.71 -0.23 -8.39
C GLY A 17 -28.44 -0.75 -6.97
N MET A 18 -28.52 0.10 -5.95
CA MET A 18 -28.26 -0.31 -4.56
C MET A 18 -29.44 -1.15 -4.04
N PRO A 19 -29.19 -2.38 -3.55
CA PRO A 19 -30.24 -3.19 -2.96
C PRO A 19 -30.88 -2.51 -1.74
N ASN A 20 -32.17 -2.77 -1.52
CA ASN A 20 -32.84 -2.29 -0.32
C ASN A 20 -32.21 -2.95 0.93
N PRO A 21 -31.73 -2.19 1.94
CA PRO A 21 -31.16 -2.75 3.16
C PRO A 21 -32.05 -3.78 3.87
N GLU A 22 -33.38 -3.67 3.78
CA GLU A 22 -34.32 -4.65 4.34
C GLU A 22 -34.23 -6.06 3.72
N THR A 23 -33.58 -6.17 2.56
CA THR A 23 -33.41 -7.47 1.87
C THR A 23 -32.14 -8.21 2.29
N VAL A 24 -31.30 -7.57 3.11
CA VAL A 24 -30.10 -8.19 3.67
C VAL A 24 -30.52 -9.20 4.74
N PRO A 25 -30.08 -10.47 4.67
CA PRO A 25 -30.54 -11.52 5.58
C PRO A 25 -29.86 -11.48 6.98
N PHE A 26 -29.09 -10.44 7.27
CA PHE A 26 -28.31 -10.31 8.50
C PHE A 26 -28.86 -9.14 9.33
N SER A 27 -29.30 -9.41 10.55
CA SER A 27 -29.79 -8.38 11.48
C SER A 27 -28.71 -7.88 12.42
N SER A 28 -27.79 -8.72 12.87
CA SER A 28 -26.72 -8.34 13.81
C SER A 28 -25.59 -9.36 13.79
N ALA A 29 -24.45 -9.01 14.38
CA ALA A 29 -23.35 -9.93 14.62
C ALA A 29 -22.68 -9.66 15.97
N THR A 30 -22.10 -10.69 16.57
CA THR A 30 -21.26 -10.54 17.77
C THR A 30 -19.95 -11.29 17.56
N PHE A 31 -18.83 -10.58 17.75
CA PHE A 31 -17.49 -11.14 17.66
C PHE A 31 -16.89 -11.23 19.06
N LYS A 32 -16.49 -12.43 19.48
CA LYS A 32 -15.83 -12.65 20.77
C LYS A 32 -14.32 -12.64 20.62
N CYS A 33 -13.66 -11.76 21.34
CA CYS A 33 -12.20 -11.66 21.41
C CYS A 33 -11.63 -12.62 22.47
N LYS A 34 -10.34 -12.97 22.33
CA LYS A 34 -9.66 -13.92 23.24
C LYS A 34 -9.51 -13.39 24.67
N ASP A 35 -9.56 -12.07 24.85
CA ASP A 35 -9.52 -11.38 26.15
C ASP A 35 -10.91 -11.34 26.82
N GLY A 36 -11.95 -11.91 26.19
CA GLY A 36 -13.32 -11.90 26.67
C GLY A 36 -14.13 -10.68 26.22
N THR A 37 -13.54 -9.72 25.50
CA THR A 37 -14.27 -8.59 24.92
C THR A 37 -15.27 -9.09 23.87
N GLU A 38 -16.51 -8.59 23.92
CA GLU A 38 -17.52 -8.85 22.88
C GLU A 38 -17.74 -7.58 22.06
N LEU A 39 -17.56 -7.68 20.74
CA LEU A 39 -17.85 -6.61 19.79
C LEU A 39 -19.22 -6.88 19.17
N HIS A 40 -20.16 -5.99 19.42
CA HIS A 40 -21.53 -6.11 18.90
C HIS A 40 -21.73 -5.18 17.70
N VAL A 41 -22.19 -5.77 16.59
CA VAL A 41 -22.69 -5.06 15.41
C VAL A 41 -24.21 -5.13 15.48
N ASP A 42 -24.83 -4.03 15.88
CA ASP A 42 -26.29 -3.90 15.96
C ASP A 42 -26.94 -3.77 14.58
N GLU A 43 -28.27 -3.72 14.55
CA GLU A 43 -29.05 -3.67 13.31
C GLU A 43 -28.79 -2.38 12.51
N ASP A 44 -28.69 -1.25 13.19
CA ASP A 44 -28.40 0.04 12.54
C ASP A 44 -27.01 0.04 11.89
N THR A 45 -26.03 -0.58 12.53
CA THR A 45 -24.68 -0.73 11.98
C THR A 45 -24.68 -1.75 10.84
N MET A 46 -25.36 -2.89 11.01
CA MET A 46 -25.46 -3.92 9.97
C MET A 46 -26.08 -3.38 8.68
N ARG A 47 -27.13 -2.54 8.81
CA ARG A 47 -27.78 -1.83 7.69
C ARG A 47 -26.84 -0.87 6.95
N LYS A 48 -25.83 -0.31 7.63
CA LYS A 48 -24.86 0.62 7.04
C LYS A 48 -23.71 -0.08 6.33
N ILE A 49 -23.24 -1.23 6.83
CA ILE A 49 -22.01 -1.88 6.35
C ILE A 49 -22.23 -2.90 5.24
N THR A 50 -23.45 -3.41 5.08
CA THR A 50 -23.77 -4.47 4.11
C THR A 50 -24.08 -3.99 2.68
N PRO A 51 -24.57 -2.76 2.43
CA PRO A 51 -24.71 -2.24 1.07
C PRO A 51 -23.37 -1.88 0.42
N TYR A 52 -23.41 -1.56 -0.88
CA TYR A 52 -22.24 -1.06 -1.61
C TYR A 52 -21.60 0.14 -0.90
N GLN A 53 -20.28 0.10 -0.80
CA GLN A 53 -19.46 1.13 -0.20
C GLN A 53 -18.61 1.85 -1.25
N ARG A 54 -17.99 2.97 -0.85
CA ARG A 54 -17.03 3.68 -1.69
C ARG A 54 -15.80 2.80 -1.96
N THR A 55 -15.26 2.87 -3.17
CA THR A 55 -14.07 2.09 -3.58
C THR A 55 -12.88 2.26 -2.65
N ARG A 56 -12.66 3.48 -2.13
CA ARG A 56 -11.56 3.78 -1.20
C ARG A 56 -11.76 3.21 0.22
N GLY A 57 -12.95 2.73 0.55
CA GLY A 57 -13.35 2.29 1.90
C GLY A 57 -14.35 3.23 2.57
N MET A 58 -14.88 2.77 3.72
CA MET A 58 -15.82 3.50 4.55
C MET A 58 -15.17 4.71 5.22
N ASP A 59 -15.87 5.83 5.31
CA ASP A 59 -15.32 7.08 5.82
C ASP A 59 -14.89 6.97 7.31
N ASP A 60 -15.63 6.24 8.15
CA ASP A 60 -15.27 6.02 9.56
C ASP A 60 -13.95 5.23 9.71
N LEU A 61 -13.77 4.18 8.89
CA LEU A 61 -12.54 3.39 8.87
C LEU A 61 -11.36 4.23 8.36
N LEU A 62 -11.57 5.01 7.29
CA LEU A 62 -10.54 5.90 6.75
C LEU A 62 -10.13 6.98 7.75
N LYS A 63 -11.08 7.53 8.51
CA LYS A 63 -10.80 8.48 9.60
C LYS A 63 -9.96 7.82 10.69
N TRP A 64 -10.30 6.61 11.10
CA TRP A 64 -9.52 5.85 12.08
C TRP A 64 -8.09 5.55 11.59
N ILE A 65 -7.94 5.06 10.35
CA ILE A 65 -6.63 4.84 9.71
C ILE A 65 -5.82 6.15 9.72
N SER A 66 -6.46 7.28 9.42
CA SER A 66 -5.80 8.58 9.38
C SER A 66 -5.29 9.02 10.76
N VAL A 67 -6.06 8.77 11.82
CA VAL A 67 -5.64 9.07 13.19
C VAL A 67 -4.41 8.26 13.57
N ILE A 68 -4.44 6.94 13.36
CA ILE A 68 -3.33 6.05 13.70
C ILE A 68 -2.08 6.40 12.90
N HIS A 69 -2.19 6.62 11.59
CA HIS A 69 -1.03 7.00 10.78
C HIS A 69 -0.41 8.32 11.24
N LYS A 70 -1.24 9.28 11.67
CA LYS A 70 -0.74 10.53 12.24
C LYS A 70 -0.05 10.32 13.59
N GLU A 71 -0.55 9.42 14.42
CA GLU A 71 0.02 9.12 15.73
C GLU A 71 1.39 8.43 15.63
N PHE A 72 1.52 7.42 14.78
CA PHE A 72 2.75 6.62 14.68
C PHE A 72 3.77 7.16 13.69
N HIS A 73 3.32 7.69 12.55
CA HIS A 73 4.22 8.08 11.45
C HIS A 73 4.28 9.59 11.24
N ASN A 74 3.24 10.32 11.63
CA ASN A 74 3.08 11.77 11.46
C ASN A 74 3.67 12.29 10.12
N PRO A 75 3.16 11.84 8.96
CA PRO A 75 3.76 12.16 7.68
C PRO A 75 3.96 13.68 7.50
N PRO A 76 5.12 14.14 6.99
CA PRO A 76 5.39 15.55 6.83
C PRO A 76 4.39 16.19 5.86
N LYS A 77 4.10 17.48 6.04
CA LYS A 77 3.26 18.24 5.11
C LYS A 77 3.95 18.32 3.75
N MET A 78 3.55 17.50 2.79
CA MET A 78 3.86 17.72 1.38
C MET A 78 2.95 18.83 0.85
N GLY A 79 3.45 19.65 -0.08
CA GLY A 79 2.74 20.81 -0.63
C GLY A 79 1.28 20.49 -0.96
N ALA A 80 0.37 21.40 -0.60
CA ALA A 80 -1.07 21.16 -0.63
C ALA A 80 -1.53 20.61 -1.99
N ALA A 81 -2.25 19.49 -1.98
CA ALA A 81 -3.07 19.10 -3.11
C ALA A 81 -4.04 20.24 -3.45
N LYS A 82 -4.53 20.31 -4.70
CA LYS A 82 -5.43 21.38 -5.15
C LYS A 82 -6.73 21.48 -4.33
N ASP A 83 -7.09 20.43 -3.59
CA ASP A 83 -8.24 20.36 -2.67
C ASP A 83 -7.87 20.53 -1.18
N GLY A 84 -6.59 20.83 -0.88
CA GLY A 84 -6.07 20.99 0.47
C GLY A 84 -5.72 19.69 1.21
N SER A 85 -5.91 18.52 0.60
CA SER A 85 -5.49 17.23 1.18
C SER A 85 -3.96 17.06 1.16
N GLN A 86 -3.40 16.41 2.18
CA GLN A 86 -1.94 16.31 2.42
C GLN A 86 -1.39 14.92 2.08
N TRP A 87 -2.18 13.91 2.39
CA TRP A 87 -2.00 12.49 2.09
C TRP A 87 -3.38 11.83 2.26
N GLY A 88 -3.56 10.65 1.69
CA GLY A 88 -4.82 9.91 1.76
C GLY A 88 -4.58 8.45 2.11
N ALA A 89 -5.66 7.78 2.54
CA ALA A 89 -5.67 6.34 2.74
C ALA A 89 -6.71 5.70 1.81
N SER A 90 -6.42 4.47 1.40
CA SER A 90 -7.38 3.60 0.72
C SER A 90 -7.32 2.23 1.37
N VAL A 91 -8.47 1.62 1.58
CA VAL A 91 -8.56 0.24 2.06
C VAL A 91 -8.29 -0.69 0.88
N CYS A 92 -7.39 -1.65 1.07
CA CYS A 92 -7.01 -2.64 0.07
C CYS A 92 -7.24 -4.06 0.60
N PRO A 93 -7.46 -5.07 -0.28
CA PRO A 93 -7.60 -6.46 0.12
C PRO A 93 -6.23 -7.08 0.46
N GLY A 94 -5.59 -6.57 1.52
CA GLY A 94 -4.24 -6.91 1.94
C GLY A 94 -3.13 -6.12 1.21
N SER A 95 -1.90 -6.24 1.72
CA SER A 95 -0.73 -5.51 1.21
C SER A 95 -0.43 -5.85 -0.26
N LEU A 96 -0.46 -7.14 -0.64
CA LEU A 96 -0.27 -7.56 -2.03
C LEU A 96 -1.35 -6.99 -2.97
N GLY A 97 -2.60 -6.89 -2.52
CA GLY A 97 -3.67 -6.29 -3.32
C GLY A 97 -3.44 -4.79 -3.55
N GLY A 98 -3.01 -4.06 -2.50
CA GLY A 98 -2.63 -2.65 -2.62
C GLY A 98 -1.43 -2.44 -3.54
N MET A 99 -0.41 -3.28 -3.42
CA MET A 99 0.77 -3.24 -4.28
C MET A 99 0.44 -3.57 -5.74
N ASP A 100 -0.46 -4.53 -6.01
CA ASP A 100 -0.93 -4.85 -7.36
C ASP A 100 -1.67 -3.66 -8.00
N PHE A 101 -2.51 -2.95 -7.25
CA PHE A 101 -3.16 -1.74 -7.74
C PHE A 101 -2.16 -0.62 -8.02
N LEU A 102 -1.17 -0.44 -7.14
CA LEU A 102 -0.12 0.55 -7.33
C LEU A 102 0.70 0.24 -8.59
N PHE A 103 1.16 -0.99 -8.75
CA PHE A 103 1.96 -1.40 -9.90
C PHE A 103 1.18 -1.23 -11.21
N GLN A 104 -0.10 -1.61 -11.25
CA GLN A 104 -0.95 -1.35 -12.42
C GLN A 104 -1.10 0.13 -12.76
N ALA A 105 -1.04 1.01 -11.76
CA ALA A 105 -1.18 2.45 -11.97
C ALA A 105 0.11 3.12 -12.46
N ILE A 106 1.29 2.59 -12.10
CA ILE A 106 2.58 3.30 -12.31
C ILE A 106 3.58 2.56 -13.20
N MET A 107 3.43 1.25 -13.40
CA MET A 107 4.40 0.44 -14.13
C MET A 107 4.02 0.23 -15.59
N GLU A 108 5.02 0.15 -16.43
CA GLU A 108 4.96 -0.16 -17.86
C GLU A 108 5.78 -1.43 -18.17
N GLU A 109 5.61 -1.98 -19.38
CA GLU A 109 6.43 -3.11 -19.82
C GLU A 109 7.93 -2.74 -19.82
N ASN A 110 8.79 -3.68 -19.42
CA ASN A 110 10.23 -3.48 -19.28
C ASN A 110 10.64 -2.45 -18.21
N ASP A 111 9.74 -2.09 -17.29
CA ASP A 111 10.15 -1.42 -16.06
C ASP A 111 10.97 -2.34 -15.16
N VAL A 112 11.75 -1.71 -14.28
CA VAL A 112 12.56 -2.39 -13.29
C VAL A 112 12.20 -1.91 -11.90
N VAL A 113 11.93 -2.87 -11.02
CA VAL A 113 11.64 -2.63 -9.61
C VAL A 113 12.84 -3.04 -8.79
N LEU A 114 13.39 -2.11 -8.02
CA LEU A 114 14.42 -2.41 -7.03
C LEU A 114 13.75 -3.03 -5.82
N LEU A 115 14.31 -4.12 -5.33
CA LEU A 115 13.83 -4.82 -4.14
C LEU A 115 14.99 -4.99 -3.15
N ASP A 116 14.68 -5.25 -1.89
CA ASP A 116 15.63 -5.88 -0.97
C ASP A 116 16.26 -7.14 -1.59
N GLU A 117 17.54 -7.41 -1.34
CA GLU A 117 18.28 -8.59 -1.85
C GLU A 117 17.47 -9.88 -1.66
N PHE A 118 16.91 -10.05 -0.47
CA PHE A 118 16.04 -11.15 -0.10
C PHE A 118 14.59 -10.67 0.04
N ALA A 119 13.95 -10.28 -1.07
CA ALA A 119 12.56 -9.83 -1.01
C ALA A 119 11.51 -10.95 -0.98
N PHE A 120 10.36 -10.62 -0.39
CA PHE A 120 9.17 -11.47 -0.30
C PHE A 120 8.70 -11.98 -1.68
N GLY A 121 8.40 -13.28 -1.75
CA GLY A 121 8.03 -13.95 -3.00
C GLY A 121 6.74 -13.41 -3.65
N GLY A 122 5.81 -12.86 -2.85
CA GLY A 122 4.59 -12.25 -3.38
C GLY A 122 4.89 -11.03 -4.26
N THR A 123 5.75 -10.12 -3.78
CA THR A 123 6.20 -8.93 -4.52
C THR A 123 6.87 -9.32 -5.84
N LYS A 124 7.76 -10.33 -5.81
CA LYS A 124 8.43 -10.85 -7.01
C LYS A 124 7.44 -11.31 -8.09
N LYS A 125 6.35 -11.98 -7.69
CA LYS A 125 5.29 -12.43 -8.61
C LYS A 125 4.51 -11.26 -9.21
N LEU A 126 4.23 -10.22 -8.42
CA LEU A 126 3.54 -9.02 -8.91
C LEU A 126 4.38 -8.30 -9.98
N VAL A 127 5.69 -8.14 -9.76
CA VAL A 127 6.57 -7.52 -10.77
C VAL A 127 6.55 -8.30 -12.08
N HIS A 128 6.64 -9.63 -12.03
CA HIS A 128 6.58 -10.47 -13.23
C HIS A 128 5.25 -10.34 -13.98
N LYS A 129 4.12 -10.23 -13.26
CA LYS A 129 2.79 -10.01 -13.86
C LYS A 129 2.74 -8.74 -14.72
N MET A 130 3.57 -7.74 -14.42
CA MET A 130 3.65 -6.48 -15.16
C MET A 130 4.61 -6.53 -16.37
N ASN A 131 5.04 -7.71 -16.82
CA ASN A 131 6.09 -7.87 -17.85
C ASN A 131 7.35 -7.04 -17.56
N SER A 132 7.64 -6.90 -16.27
CA SER A 132 8.76 -6.15 -15.71
C SER A 132 9.71 -7.11 -15.01
N ILE A 133 10.91 -6.64 -14.70
CA ILE A 133 11.87 -7.42 -13.91
C ILE A 133 12.15 -6.73 -12.59
N TYR A 134 12.69 -7.47 -11.64
CA TYR A 134 13.21 -6.89 -10.41
C TYR A 134 14.72 -7.07 -10.31
N LEU A 135 15.35 -6.19 -9.55
CA LEU A 135 16.75 -6.29 -9.17
C LEU A 135 16.88 -6.17 -7.65
N GLY A 136 17.50 -7.16 -7.03
CA GLY A 136 17.81 -7.15 -5.61
C GLY A 136 18.95 -6.18 -5.32
N VAL A 137 18.76 -5.29 -4.37
CA VAL A 137 19.79 -4.38 -3.86
C VAL A 137 20.45 -5.05 -2.66
N PRO A 138 21.78 -5.25 -2.68
CA PRO A 138 22.50 -5.93 -1.61
C PRO A 138 22.23 -5.35 -0.23
N MET A 139 22.22 -6.24 0.76
CA MET A 139 21.89 -5.92 2.15
C MET A 139 23.02 -6.29 3.11
N ASP A 140 23.01 -5.68 4.29
CA ASP A 140 23.84 -6.04 5.44
C ASP A 140 22.98 -6.17 6.71
N GLY A 141 23.62 -6.20 7.88
CA GLY A 141 22.95 -6.32 9.18
C GLY A 141 22.03 -5.13 9.54
N GLU A 142 22.02 -4.06 8.75
CA GLU A 142 21.15 -2.89 8.90
C GLU A 142 20.20 -2.72 7.71
N GLY A 143 20.06 -3.74 6.86
CA GLY A 143 19.13 -3.77 5.75
C GLY A 143 19.79 -3.40 4.42
N LEU A 144 19.02 -2.79 3.52
CA LEU A 144 19.50 -2.36 2.20
C LEU A 144 20.71 -1.43 2.32
N VAL A 145 21.78 -1.68 1.54
CA VAL A 145 23.01 -0.88 1.57
C VAL A 145 22.91 0.32 0.60
N PRO A 146 22.97 1.57 1.06
CA PRO A 146 22.68 2.75 0.23
C PRO A 146 23.74 2.96 -0.85
N GLU A 147 25.01 2.66 -0.56
CA GLU A 147 26.09 2.71 -1.56
C GLU A 147 25.80 1.75 -2.72
N LYS A 148 25.26 0.56 -2.42
CA LYS A 148 24.92 -0.43 -3.45
C LYS A 148 23.70 -0.01 -4.26
N LEU A 149 22.71 0.61 -3.61
CA LEU A 149 21.61 1.25 -4.32
C LEU A 149 22.11 2.31 -5.31
N ARG A 150 22.99 3.21 -4.85
CA ARG A 150 23.58 4.28 -5.66
C ARG A 150 24.45 3.74 -6.80
N ASP A 151 25.25 2.71 -6.54
CA ASP A 151 26.07 2.04 -7.55
C ASP A 151 25.22 1.44 -8.67
N ILE A 152 24.12 0.75 -8.32
CA ILE A 152 23.17 0.17 -9.28
C ILE A 152 22.58 1.26 -10.17
N LEU A 153 22.13 2.36 -9.59
CA LEU A 153 21.50 3.47 -10.32
C LEU A 153 22.49 4.19 -11.24
N ASN A 154 23.72 4.41 -10.78
CA ASN A 154 24.79 5.03 -11.59
C ASN A 154 25.22 4.17 -12.77
N ARG A 155 25.27 2.86 -12.58
CA ARG A 155 25.75 1.90 -13.59
C ARG A 155 24.61 1.22 -14.34
N TRP A 156 23.40 1.78 -14.30
CA TRP A 156 22.22 1.13 -14.83
C TRP A 156 22.35 0.71 -16.31
N GLU A 157 22.89 1.58 -17.15
CA GLU A 157 23.06 1.27 -18.59
C GLU A 157 23.96 0.04 -18.81
N GLU A 158 25.02 -0.10 -18.01
CA GLU A 158 25.94 -1.26 -18.05
C GLU A 158 25.26 -2.52 -17.49
N LEU A 159 24.57 -2.41 -16.36
CA LEU A 159 23.94 -3.52 -15.65
C LEU A 159 22.69 -4.04 -16.35
N SER A 160 21.99 -3.19 -17.09
CA SER A 160 20.73 -3.54 -17.76
C SER A 160 20.94 -4.34 -19.05
N ALA A 161 22.04 -4.11 -19.77
CA ALA A 161 22.33 -4.79 -21.04
C ALA A 161 22.27 -6.33 -20.97
N PRO A 162 22.91 -7.02 -20.01
CA PRO A 162 22.86 -8.49 -19.94
C PRO A 162 21.49 -9.04 -19.54
N ILE A 163 20.70 -8.29 -18.74
CA ILE A 163 19.39 -8.75 -18.24
C ILE A 163 18.24 -8.42 -19.19
N ALA A 164 18.49 -7.56 -20.19
CA ALA A 164 17.44 -7.11 -21.10
C ALA A 164 16.99 -8.17 -22.13
N ASN A 165 17.77 -9.24 -22.32
CA ASN A 165 17.48 -10.32 -23.28
C ASN A 165 17.12 -9.79 -24.69
N GLY A 166 17.86 -8.77 -25.16
CA GLY A 166 17.62 -8.12 -26.46
C GLY A 166 16.55 -7.03 -26.46
N ARG A 167 15.90 -6.74 -25.32
CA ARG A 167 15.00 -5.60 -25.13
C ARG A 167 15.78 -4.39 -24.59
N LYS A 168 15.14 -3.24 -24.47
CA LYS A 168 15.67 -2.08 -23.73
C LYS A 168 14.92 -2.02 -22.41
N MET A 169 15.65 -2.07 -21.29
CA MET A 169 15.05 -1.92 -19.96
C MET A 169 14.93 -0.44 -19.61
N ASN A 170 13.81 -0.06 -18.99
CA ASN A 170 13.65 1.28 -18.45
C ASN A 170 14.51 1.44 -17.20
N LYS A 171 14.86 2.69 -16.87
CA LYS A 171 15.56 2.99 -15.61
C LYS A 171 14.68 2.60 -14.42
N PRO A 172 15.26 2.08 -13.33
CA PRO A 172 14.48 1.80 -12.14
C PRO A 172 13.84 3.08 -11.61
N LYS A 173 12.53 3.03 -11.35
CA LYS A 173 11.75 4.16 -10.81
C LYS A 173 11.00 3.81 -9.53
N VAL A 174 11.06 2.55 -9.11
CA VAL A 174 10.38 2.04 -7.90
C VAL A 174 11.39 1.26 -7.05
N LEU A 175 11.44 1.57 -5.76
CA LEU A 175 12.11 0.78 -4.73
C LEU A 175 11.05 0.21 -3.78
N VAL A 176 10.93 -1.11 -3.70
CA VAL A 176 10.12 -1.77 -2.66
C VAL A 176 11.06 -2.30 -1.58
N THR A 177 10.77 -1.97 -0.33
CA THR A 177 11.56 -2.43 0.81
C THR A 177 10.65 -2.74 2.00
N THR A 178 11.05 -3.71 2.82
CA THR A 178 10.42 -4.02 4.11
C THR A 178 11.39 -3.60 5.22
N PRO A 179 11.34 -2.35 5.69
CA PRO A 179 12.36 -1.82 6.58
C PRO A 179 12.22 -2.28 8.03
N VAL A 180 11.05 -2.75 8.46
CA VAL A 180 10.87 -3.31 9.81
C VAL A 180 10.55 -4.79 9.73
N GLY A 181 11.35 -5.61 10.42
CA GLY A 181 11.20 -7.07 10.44
C GLY A 181 11.33 -7.66 9.04
N GLN A 182 12.33 -7.23 8.27
CA GLN A 182 12.47 -7.55 6.86
C GLN A 182 12.24 -9.05 6.59
N ASN A 183 11.36 -9.39 5.65
CA ASN A 183 11.10 -10.80 5.34
C ASN A 183 12.00 -11.27 4.19
N PRO A 184 12.90 -12.27 4.39
CA PRO A 184 12.95 -13.21 5.52
C PRO A 184 14.04 -12.94 6.57
N THR A 185 14.84 -11.89 6.42
CA THR A 185 16.08 -11.72 7.22
C THR A 185 15.86 -11.31 8.68
N GLY A 186 14.68 -10.77 9.00
CA GLY A 186 14.32 -10.19 10.30
C GLY A 186 14.98 -8.84 10.59
N VAL A 187 15.76 -8.29 9.66
CA VAL A 187 16.55 -7.07 9.88
C VAL A 187 15.65 -5.84 9.98
N ASN A 188 16.05 -4.90 10.84
CA ASN A 188 15.44 -3.58 10.95
C ASN A 188 16.38 -2.52 10.38
N THR A 189 15.90 -1.78 9.39
CA THR A 189 16.64 -0.67 8.78
C THR A 189 16.74 0.50 9.74
N THR A 190 17.97 0.91 10.08
CA THR A 190 18.22 2.01 11.02
C THR A 190 17.70 3.35 10.49
N ARG A 191 17.52 4.32 11.38
CA ARG A 191 17.00 5.64 11.00
C ARG A 191 17.95 6.36 10.03
N GLU A 192 19.24 6.28 10.31
CA GLU A 192 20.32 6.86 9.51
C GLU A 192 20.29 6.25 8.11
N ARG A 193 20.14 4.91 8.05
CA ARG A 193 20.02 4.18 6.79
C ARG A 193 18.78 4.58 5.98
N LYS A 194 17.62 4.72 6.63
CA LYS A 194 16.39 5.24 6.00
C LYS A 194 16.61 6.63 5.41
N GLN A 195 17.32 7.52 6.10
CA GLN A 195 17.62 8.87 5.62
C GLN A 195 18.54 8.87 4.40
N GLU A 196 19.53 7.99 4.35
CA GLU A 196 20.44 7.85 3.21
C GLU A 196 19.72 7.28 1.98
N ILE A 197 18.91 6.24 2.18
CA ILE A 197 18.05 5.69 1.12
C ILE A 197 17.09 6.77 0.59
N TYR A 198 16.48 7.55 1.48
CA TYR A 198 15.59 8.64 1.09
C TYR A 198 16.30 9.72 0.27
N LYS A 199 17.53 10.12 0.65
CA LYS A 199 18.34 11.06 -0.15
C LYS A 199 18.62 10.52 -1.55
N ILE A 200 18.98 9.24 -1.66
CA ILE A 200 19.19 8.60 -2.97
C ILE A 200 17.87 8.58 -3.77
N ALA A 201 16.75 8.25 -3.14
CA ALA A 201 15.46 8.28 -3.81
C ALA A 201 15.12 9.68 -4.34
N GLN A 202 15.46 10.74 -3.61
CA GLN A 202 15.30 12.13 -4.10
C GLN A 202 16.24 12.45 -5.27
N GLU A 203 17.50 12.00 -5.23
CA GLU A 203 18.49 12.27 -6.28
C GLU A 203 18.15 11.57 -7.61
N TYR A 204 17.56 10.37 -7.55
CA TYR A 204 17.26 9.54 -8.73
C TYR A 204 15.76 9.46 -9.05
N ASP A 205 14.93 10.25 -8.37
CA ASP A 205 13.47 10.29 -8.55
C ASP A 205 12.80 8.92 -8.40
N LEU A 206 13.17 8.18 -7.36
CA LEU A 206 12.58 6.88 -7.04
C LEU A 206 11.32 7.04 -6.19
N LEU A 207 10.26 6.33 -6.58
CA LEU A 207 9.13 6.07 -5.71
C LEU A 207 9.48 4.94 -4.71
N ILE A 208 9.43 5.25 -3.42
CA ILE A 208 9.59 4.24 -2.37
C ILE A 208 8.23 3.63 -2.04
N VAL A 209 8.16 2.30 -2.08
CA VAL A 209 7.03 1.48 -1.63
C VAL A 209 7.48 0.72 -0.38
N GLU A 210 7.07 1.23 0.78
CA GLU A 210 7.35 0.61 2.08
C GLU A 210 6.26 -0.45 2.37
N ASP A 211 6.63 -1.73 2.35
CA ASP A 211 5.76 -2.84 2.75
C ASP A 211 6.08 -3.23 4.19
N ASP A 212 5.28 -2.72 5.14
CA ASP A 212 5.61 -2.68 6.58
C ASP A 212 4.63 -3.48 7.47
N PRO A 213 4.35 -4.76 7.17
CA PRO A 213 3.36 -5.55 7.93
C PRO A 213 3.79 -5.81 9.38
N TYR A 214 5.07 -5.63 9.71
CA TYR A 214 5.64 -5.93 11.02
C TYR A 214 5.97 -4.67 11.84
N TYR A 215 5.63 -3.48 11.37
CA TYR A 215 5.98 -2.21 12.03
C TYR A 215 5.61 -2.19 13.54
N TYR A 216 4.43 -2.70 13.89
CA TYR A 216 3.93 -2.73 15.27
C TYR A 216 4.43 -3.90 16.12
N LEU A 217 5.30 -4.76 15.57
CA LEU A 217 5.83 -5.97 16.24
C LEU A 217 7.28 -5.81 16.69
N GLN A 218 7.73 -4.58 16.91
CA GLN A 218 9.07 -4.29 17.43
C GLN A 218 9.10 -4.53 18.95
N TYR A 219 9.98 -5.42 19.42
CA TYR A 219 10.18 -5.78 20.83
C TYR A 219 11.65 -5.89 21.20
#